data_AF-A0AB40C8L3-F1
#
_entry.id   AF-A0AB40C8L3-F1
#
_cell.length_a   1.000
_cell.length_b   1.000
_cell.length_c   1.000
_cell.angle_alpha   90.00
_cell.angle_beta   90.00
_cell.angle_gamma   90.00
#
_symmetry.space_group_name_H-M   'P 1'
#
loop_
_entity.id
_entity.type
_entity.pdbx_description
1 polymer ?
#
loop_
_entity_poly.entity_id
_entity_poly.type
_entity_poly.pdbx_seq_one_letter_code
_entity_poly.pdbx_strand_id
1 'polypeptide(L)' 'MICSSATNRLITAKDHASVQINIGHIDENGMYTGQHTTFALCGFIRAQGDADSALDRLWQKKKAEVRQQ' A
#
# COMPACT_ATOMS: atom_id res chain seq x y z
N MET A 1 8.31 -11.42 -8.07
CA MET A 1 8.57 -11.41 -6.62
C MET A 1 8.57 -9.97 -6.17
N ILE A 2 7.65 -9.59 -5.29
CA ILE A 2 7.47 -8.19 -4.85
C ILE A 2 7.70 -8.18 -3.33
N CYS A 3 8.35 -7.15 -2.80
CA CYS A 3 8.49 -7.01 -1.35
C CYS A 3 7.22 -6.37 -0.78
N SER A 4 6.72 -6.88 0.34
CA SER A 4 5.62 -6.24 1.05
C SER A 4 6.07 -4.84 1.49
N SER A 5 5.32 -3.82 1.09
CA SER A 5 5.60 -2.42 1.44
C SER A 5 5.56 -2.18 2.95
N ALA A 6 4.83 -3.02 3.69
CA ALA A 6 4.62 -2.88 5.13
C ALA A 6 5.74 -3.45 6.00
N THR A 7 6.31 -4.62 5.64
CA THR A 7 7.27 -5.33 6.49
C THR A 7 8.59 -5.64 5.81
N ASN A 8 8.81 -5.13 4.59
CA ASN A 8 9.95 -5.48 3.72
C ASN A 8 10.14 -7.01 3.55
N ARG A 9 9.11 -7.81 3.86
CA ARG A 9 9.13 -9.25 3.69
C ARG A 9 8.87 -9.59 2.22
N LEU A 10 9.60 -10.57 1.74
CA LEU A 10 9.49 -11.05 0.37
C LEU A 10 8.15 -11.78 0.17
N ILE A 11 7.33 -11.33 -0.79
CA ILE A 11 6.10 -12.03 -1.18
C ILE A 11 6.52 -13.19 -2.10
N THR A 12 6.40 -14.41 -1.57
CA THR A 12 6.70 -15.64 -2.31
C THR A 12 5.52 -16.01 -3.21
N ALA A 13 5.76 -16.78 -4.28
CA ALA A 13 4.71 -17.18 -5.22
C ALA A 13 3.59 -18.03 -4.59
N LYS A 14 3.83 -18.62 -3.41
CA LYS A 14 2.85 -19.40 -2.66
C LYS A 14 1.94 -18.55 -1.76
N ASP A 15 2.24 -17.26 -1.62
CA ASP A 15 1.41 -16.34 -0.83
C ASP A 15 0.25 -15.80 -1.67
N HIS A 16 -0.77 -16.65 -1.87
CA HIS A 16 -2.00 -16.29 -2.59
C HIS A 16 -2.89 -15.32 -1.81
N ALA A 17 -2.60 -15.10 -0.52
CA ALA A 17 -3.27 -14.11 0.30
C ALA A 17 -2.65 -12.72 0.19
N SER A 18 -1.51 -12.58 -0.51
CA SER A 18 -0.94 -11.27 -0.83
C SER A 18 -1.84 -10.48 -1.79
N VAL A 19 -1.90 -9.18 -1.58
CA VAL A 19 -2.67 -8.25 -2.42
C VAL A 19 -1.83 -7.04 -2.76
N GLN A 20 -2.08 -6.50 -3.94
CA GLN A 20 -1.53 -5.23 -4.38
C GLN A 20 -2.67 -4.20 -4.39
N ILE A 21 -2.48 -3.11 -3.67
CA ILE A 21 -3.43 -2.00 -3.55
C ILE A 21 -2.85 -0.81 -4.30
N ASN A 22 -3.57 -0.32 -5.29
CA ASN A 22 -3.20 0.87 -6.04
C ASN A 22 -4.06 2.04 -5.57
N ILE A 23 -3.45 3.04 -4.95
CA ILE A 23 -4.11 4.27 -4.53
C ILE A 23 -3.94 5.31 -5.62
N GLY A 24 -5.07 5.77 -6.16
CA GLY A 24 -5.12 6.83 -7.15
C GLY A 24 -4.81 8.20 -6.57
N HIS A 25 -3.89 8.92 -7.21
CA HIS A 25 -3.76 10.35 -6.95
C HIS A 25 -4.88 11.09 -7.66
N ILE A 26 -5.48 12.04 -6.95
CA ILE A 26 -6.53 12.90 -7.47
C ILE A 26 -6.01 14.34 -7.54
N ASP A 27 -6.49 15.07 -8.54
CA ASP A 27 -6.27 16.50 -8.69
C ASP A 27 -7.27 17.29 -7.82
N GLU A 28 -7.09 18.60 -7.72
CA GLU A 28 -7.98 19.52 -6.98
C GLU A 28 -9.44 19.45 -7.46
N ASN A 29 -9.64 19.09 -8.74
CA ASN A 29 -10.95 18.89 -9.34
C ASN A 29 -11.57 17.50 -9.07
N GLY A 30 -10.93 16.68 -8.23
CA GLY A 30 -11.36 15.32 -7.93
C GLY A 30 -11.17 14.34 -9.10
N MET A 31 -10.42 14.73 -10.13
CA MET A 31 -10.15 13.91 -11.31
C MET A 31 -8.90 13.05 -11.10
N TYR A 32 -8.94 11.81 -11.57
CA TYR A 32 -7.81 10.88 -11.49
C TYR A 32 -6.65 11.36 -12.39
N THR A 33 -5.48 11.62 -11.80
CA THR A 33 -4.32 12.19 -12.52
C THR A 33 -3.50 11.15 -13.30
N GLY A 34 -3.94 9.89 -13.33
CA GLY A 34 -3.20 8.79 -13.97
C GLY A 34 -2.04 8.27 -13.12
N GLN A 35 -1.65 8.98 -12.07
CA GLN A 35 -0.64 8.53 -11.12
C GLN A 35 -1.26 7.67 -10.03
N HIS A 36 -0.59 6.57 -9.73
CA HIS A 36 -0.98 5.69 -8.63
C HIS A 36 0.21 5.39 -7.73
N THR A 37 -0.07 5.28 -6.43
CA THR A 37 0.87 4.68 -5.49
C THR A 37 0.46 3.25 -5.23
N THR A 38 1.36 2.33 -5.56
CA THR A 38 1.16 0.90 -5.36
C THR A 38 1.70 0.49 -3.99
N PHE A 39 0.89 -0.21 -3.21
CA PHE A 39 1.27 -0.85 -1.96
C PHE A 39 1.07 -2.35 -2.08
N ALA A 40 2.10 -3.13 -1.76
CA ALA A 40 2.01 -4.58 -1.69
C ALA A 40 1.89 -5.03 -0.23
N LEU A 41 0.85 -5.79 0.10
CA LEU A 41 0.66 -6.41 1.42
C LEU A 41 0.80 -7.92 1.29
N CYS A 42 1.58 -8.53 2.19
CA CYS A 42 1.68 -9.99 2.25
C CYS A 42 0.51 -10.58 3.04
N GLY A 43 0.14 -11.83 2.72
CA GLY A 43 -0.96 -12.53 3.37
C GLY A 43 -0.74 -12.74 4.87
N PHE A 44 0.52 -12.79 5.31
CA PHE A 44 0.87 -12.93 6.73
C PHE A 44 0.35 -11.78 7.59
N ILE A 45 0.54 -10.52 7.16
CA ILE A 45 0.07 -9.34 7.90
C ILE A 45 -1.47 -9.29 7.89
N ARG A 46 -2.09 -9.74 6.80
CA ARG A 46 -3.55 -9.86 6.71
C ARG A 46 -4.11 -10.90 7.67
N ALA A 47 -3.44 -12.04 7.82
CA ALA A 47 -3.82 -13.09 8.78
C ALA A 47 -3.60 -12.64 10.23
N GLN A 48 -2.60 -11.80 10.48
CA GLN A 48 -2.30 -11.25 11.80
C GLN A 48 -3.28 -10.14 12.23
N GLY A 49 -4.03 -9.55 11.30
CA GLY A 49 -4.93 -8.42 11.56
C GLY A 49 -4.24 -7.05 11.56
N ASP A 50 -2.91 -7.02 11.47
CA ASP A 50 -2.11 -5.79 11.46
C ASP A 50 -2.06 -5.09 10.09
N ALA A 51 -2.83 -5.57 9.11
CA ALA A 51 -2.79 -5.05 7.74
C ALA A 51 -3.27 -3.60 7.67
N ASP A 52 -4.28 -3.26 8.46
CA ASP A 52 -4.83 -1.91 8.54
C ASP A 52 -3.81 -0.93 9.14
N SER A 53 -3.31 -1.25 10.35
CA SER A 53 -2.25 -0.48 11.03
C SER A 53 -1.00 -0.27 10.16
N ALA A 54 -0.60 -1.30 9.41
CA ALA A 54 0.54 -1.20 8.50
C ALA A 54 0.25 -0.29 7.30
N LEU A 55 -0.94 -0.38 6.72
CA LEU A 55 -1.37 0.49 5.63
C LEU A 55 -1.44 1.95 6.11
N ASP A 56 -1.99 2.20 7.28
CA ASP A 56 -2.10 3.53 7.87
C ASP A 56 -0.71 4.17 8.07
N ARG A 57 0.25 3.41 8.61
CA ARG A 57 1.62 3.90 8.77
C ARG A 57 2.29 4.22 7.43
N LEU A 58 2.06 3.40 6.41
CA LEU A 58 2.57 3.65 5.06
C LEU A 58 1.91 4.87 4.42
N TRP A 59 0.61 5.01 4.61
CA TRP A 59 -0.16 6.13 4.10
C TRP A 59 0.26 7.44 4.74
N GLN A 60 0.46 7.49 6.07
CA GLN A 60 0.95 8.68 6.75
C GLN A 60 2.34 9.11 6.25
N LYS A 61 3.24 8.15 6.02
CA LYS A 61 4.55 8.44 5.40
C LYS A 61 4.39 9.01 4.00
N LYS A 62 3.52 8.41 3.17
CA LYS A 62 3.26 8.86 1.81
C LYS A 62 2.59 10.23 1.78
N LYS A 63 1.63 10.49 2.68
CA LYS A 63 0.94 11.78 2.83
C LYS A 63 1.94 12.89 3.18
N ALA A 64 2.90 12.60 4.06
CA ALA A 64 3.99 13.54 4.37
C ALA A 64 4.87 13.85 3.15
N GLU A 65 5.15 12.86 2.29
CA GLU A 65 5.87 13.07 1.02
C GLU A 65 5.05 13.86 0.00
N VAL A 66 3.75 13.57 -0.08
CA VAL A 66 2.83 14.13 -1.09
C VAL A 66 2.33 15.52 -0.71
N ARG A 67 2.50 15.95 0.55
CA ARG A 67 2.14 17.28 1.07
C ARG A 67 0.72 17.72 0.68
N GLN A 68 -0.19 16.77 0.50
CA GLN A 68 -1.62 17.02 0.45
C GLN A 68 -2.06 17.37 1.87
N GLN A 69 -2.26 18.68 2.13
CA GLN A 69 -2.85 19.18 3.38
C GLN A 69 -4.26 18.61 3.55
#